data_AF-A0A534VYN3-F1
#
_entry.id   AF-A0A534VYN3-F1
#
_cell.length_a   1.000
_cell.length_b   1.000
_cell.length_c   1.000
_cell.angle_alpha   90.00
_cell.angle_beta   90.00
_cell.angle_gamma   90.00
#
_symmetry.space_group_name_H-M   'P 1'
#
loop_
_entity.id
_entity.type
_entity.pdbx_description
1 polymer ?
#
loop_
_entity_poly.entity_id
_entity_poly.type
_entity_poly.pdbx_seq_one_letter_code
_entity_poly.pdbx_strand_id
1 'polypeptide(L)' 'MSDFVSDLAAIRRRARQHIEKGPVTGGYKADLPRVIEVLNGVLATEIVCVLRYKRHYFTADGINAQPV' A
#
# COMPACT_ATOMS: atom_id res chain seq x y z
N MET A 1 -1.96 -14.54 -42.02
CA MET A 1 -0.86 -13.77 -41.36
C MET A 1 -1.34 -12.65 -40.45
N SER A 2 -2.61 -12.19 -40.52
CA SER A 2 -3.18 -11.16 -39.64
C SER A 2 -3.65 -11.66 -38.27
N ASP A 3 -4.17 -12.89 -38.18
CA ASP A 3 -4.75 -13.43 -36.94
C ASP A 3 -3.75 -13.54 -35.77
N PHE A 4 -2.54 -14.01 -36.05
CA PHE A 4 -1.48 -14.13 -35.04
C PHE A 4 -1.07 -12.76 -34.45
N VAL A 5 -1.06 -11.71 -35.27
CA VAL A 5 -0.71 -10.35 -34.83
C VAL A 5 -1.84 -9.73 -34.00
N SER A 6 -3.11 -10.00 -34.37
CA SER A 6 -4.29 -9.59 -33.59
C SER A 6 -4.29 -10.21 -32.19
N ASP A 7 -3.92 -11.49 -32.08
CA ASP A 7 -3.85 -12.19 -30.79
C ASP A 7 -2.71 -11.64 -29.90
N LEU A 8 -1.55 -11.32 -30.49
CA LEU A 8 -0.45 -10.65 -29.78
C LEU A 8 -0.86 -9.30 -29.18
N ALA A 9 -1.63 -8.50 -29.91
CA ALA A 9 -2.16 -7.23 -29.40
C ALA A 9 -3.15 -7.47 -28.24
N ALA A 10 -4.02 -8.48 -28.36
CA ALA A 10 -4.96 -8.86 -27.31
C ALA A 10 -4.27 -9.38 -26.05
N ILE A 11 -3.24 -10.21 -26.18
CA ILE A 11 -2.41 -10.72 -25.07
C ILE A 11 -1.72 -9.55 -24.35
N ARG A 12 -1.09 -8.64 -25.08
CA ARG A 12 -0.43 -7.46 -24.49
C ARG A 12 -1.41 -6.55 -23.75
N ARG A 13 -2.61 -6.33 -24.31
CA ARG A 13 -3.67 -5.57 -23.66
C ARG A 13 -4.12 -6.21 -22.35
N ARG A 14 -4.37 -7.53 -22.34
CA ARG A 14 -4.73 -8.28 -21.13
C ARG A 14 -3.63 -8.21 -20.08
N ALA A 15 -2.36 -8.37 -20.47
CA ALA A 15 -1.23 -8.27 -19.56
C ALA A 15 -1.15 -6.90 -18.87
N ARG A 16 -1.37 -5.80 -19.60
CA ARG A 16 -1.42 -4.45 -19.02
C ARG A 16 -2.58 -4.28 -18.03
N GLN A 17 -3.77 -4.76 -18.38
CA GLN A 17 -4.93 -4.74 -17.48
C GLN A 17 -4.70 -5.57 -16.21
N HIS A 18 -3.93 -6.65 -16.28
CA HIS A 18 -3.56 -7.43 -15.10
C HIS A 18 -2.56 -6.70 -14.19
N ILE A 19 -1.63 -5.92 -14.76
CA ILE A 19 -0.71 -5.07 -13.98
C ILE A 19 -1.50 -4.02 -13.17
N GLU A 20 -2.54 -3.44 -13.75
CA GLU A 20 -3.41 -2.45 -13.08
C GLU A 20 -4.15 -3.02 -11.85
N LYS A 21 -4.35 -4.34 -11.78
CA LYS A 21 -4.96 -5.01 -10.62
C LYS A 21 -4.03 -5.10 -9.40
N GLY A 22 -2.75 -4.71 -9.55
CA GLY A 22 -1.75 -4.80 -8.50
C GLY A 22 -1.29 -6.23 -8.22
N PRO A 23 -0.50 -6.45 -7.15
CA PRO A 23 0.12 -7.74 -6.82
C PRO A 23 -0.85 -8.76 -6.19
N VAL A 24 -2.10 -8.79 -6.67
CA VAL A 24 -3.14 -9.70 -6.17
C VAL A 24 -3.14 -10.97 -7.01
N THR A 25 -2.83 -12.10 -6.38
CA THR A 25 -2.86 -13.41 -7.05
C THR A 25 -4.28 -13.99 -7.05
N GLY A 26 -4.61 -14.83 -8.03
CA GLY A 26 -5.93 -15.47 -8.09
C GLY A 26 -6.25 -16.38 -6.89
N GLY A 27 -5.24 -16.79 -6.12
CA GLY A 27 -5.40 -17.55 -4.88
C GLY A 27 -5.69 -16.68 -3.65
N TYR A 28 -5.68 -15.35 -3.78
CA TYR A 28 -6.00 -14.44 -2.69
C TYR A 28 -7.51 -14.46 -2.42
N LYS A 29 -7.91 -15.11 -1.32
CA LYS A 29 -9.33 -15.35 -0.97
C LYS A 29 -9.96 -14.26 -0.10
N ALA A 30 -9.16 -13.31 0.40
CA ALA A 30 -9.67 -12.28 1.29
C ALA A 30 -10.40 -11.19 0.50
N ASP A 31 -11.37 -10.54 1.15
CA ASP A 31 -12.05 -9.37 0.62
C ASP A 31 -11.06 -8.20 0.55
N LEU A 32 -10.52 -7.97 -0.65
CA LEU A 32 -9.49 -6.97 -0.90
C LEU A 32 -9.96 -5.54 -0.54
N PRO A 33 -11.15 -5.06 -0.96
CA PRO A 33 -11.72 -3.80 -0.47
C PRO A 33 -11.71 -3.69 1.05
N ARG A 34 -12.17 -4.72 1.76
CA ARG A 34 -12.22 -4.69 3.23
C ARG A 34 -10.83 -4.65 3.86
N VAL A 35 -9.87 -5.40 3.32
CA VAL A 35 -8.48 -5.38 3.80
C VAL A 35 -7.87 -3.99 3.62
N ILE A 36 -8.05 -3.37 2.45
CA ILE A 36 -7.55 -2.02 2.17
C ILE A 36 -8.15 -0.99 3.14
N GLU A 37 -9.46 -1.07 3.39
CA GLU A 37 -10.16 -0.19 4.33
C GLU A 37 -9.55 -0.28 5.75
N VAL A 38 -9.39 -1.51 6.26
CA VAL A 38 -8.83 -1.75 7.59
C VAL A 38 -7.38 -1.26 7.68
N LEU A 39 -6.55 -1.59 6.69
CA LEU A 39 -5.15 -1.18 6.67
C LEU A 39 -5.00 0.34 6.60
N ASN A 40 -5.85 1.03 5.83
CA ASN A 40 -5.86 2.49 5.80
C ASN A 40 -6.25 3.09 7.16
N GLY A 41 -7.21 2.47 7.87
CA GLY A 41 -7.57 2.87 9.23
C GLY A 41 -6.39 2.75 10.20
N VAL A 42 -5.70 1.61 10.19
CA VAL A 42 -4.50 1.38 11.02
C VAL A 42 -3.37 2.33 10.63
N LEU A 43 -3.10 2.50 9.34
CA LEU A 43 -2.05 3.40 8.85
C LEU A 43 -2.30 4.85 9.29
N ALA A 44 -3.54 5.31 9.23
CA ALA A 44 -3.90 6.63 9.71
C ALA A 44 -3.59 6.79 11.21
N THR A 45 -3.90 5.78 12.04
CA THR A 45 -3.56 5.82 13.47
C THR A 45 -2.06 5.83 13.72
N GLU A 46 -1.29 5.05 12.95
CA GLU A 46 0.16 4.99 13.07
C GLU A 46 0.83 6.31 12.68
N ILE A 47 0.35 6.97 11.63
CA ILE A 47 0.85 8.30 11.25
C ILE A 47 0.66 9.29 12.41
N VAL A 48 -0.50 9.29 13.07
CA VAL A 48 -0.74 10.15 14.24
C VAL A 48 0.16 9.77 15.41
N CYS A 49 0.39 8.47 15.67
CA CYS A 49 1.31 8.00 16.70
C CYS A 49 2.75 8.47 16.44
N VAL A 50 3.24 8.36 15.20
CA VAL A 50 4.57 8.84 14.80
C VAL A 50 4.68 10.35 14.98
N LEU A 51 3.68 11.12 14.55
CA LEU A 51 3.67 12.57 14.74
C LEU A 51 3.65 12.97 16.21
N ARG A 52 2.90 12.24 17.04
CA ARG A 52 2.88 12.42 18.50
C ARG A 52 4.26 12.19 19.11
N TYR A 53 4.92 11.08 18.76
CA TYR A 53 6.28 10.81 19.24
C TYR A 53 7.30 11.83 18.76
N LYS A 54 7.19 12.30 17.51
CA LYS A 54 8.03 13.39 17.01
C LYS A 54 7.81 14.68 17.80
N ARG A 55 6.57 15.05 18.07
CA ARG A 55 6.27 16.21 18.93
C ARG A 55 6.92 16.03 20.30
N HIS A 56 6.73 14.88 20.95
CA HIS A 56 7.36 14.61 22.24
C HIS A 56 8.88 14.71 22.18
N TYR A 57 9.51 14.17 21.13
CA TYR A 57 10.95 14.27 20.93
C TYR A 57 11.43 15.74 20.83
N PHE A 58 10.71 16.59 20.08
CA PHE A 58 11.12 17.99 19.90
C PHE A 58 10.76 18.90 21.07
N THR A 59 9.76 18.53 21.88
CA THR A 59 9.27 19.37 22.99
C THR A 59 9.54 18.77 24.36
N ALA A 60 10.30 17.68 24.46
CA ALA A 60 10.68 17.10 25.74
C ALA A 60 11.64 18.05 26.46
N ASP A 61 11.40 18.30 27.74
CA ASP A 61 12.22 19.14 28.61
C ASP A 61 12.44 18.43 29.96
N GLY A 62 13.52 18.77 30.65
CA GLY A 62 13.89 18.21 31.96
C GLY A 62 15.13 17.31 31.94
N ILE A 63 15.44 16.71 33.10
CA ILE A 63 16.71 16.02 33.37
C ILE A 63 17.00 14.81 32.46
N ASN A 64 15.96 14.22 31.85
CA ASN A 64 16.06 13.07 30.94
C ASN A 64 15.63 13.42 29.50
N ALA A 65 15.63 14.71 29.14
CA ALA A 65 15.20 15.16 27.81
C ALA A 65 16.25 14.89 26.71
N GLN A 66 17.51 14.72 27.08
CA GLN A 66 18.57 14.33 26.17
C GLN A 66 18.52 12.80 25.94
N PRO A 67 18.88 12.31 24.74
CA PRO A 67 19.11 10.89 24.52
C PRO A 67 20.13 10.36 25.55
N VAL A 68 19.84 9.19 26.13
CA VAL A 68 20.80 8.44 26.95
C VAL A 68 21.86 7.78 26.09
#